data_AF-A0A7R9QWB9-F1
#
_entry.id   AF-A0A7R9QWB9-F1
#
_cell.length_a   1.000
_cell.length_b   1.000
_cell.length_c   1.000
_cell.angle_alpha   90.00
_cell.angle_beta   90.00
_cell.angle_gamma   90.00
#
_symmetry.space_group_name_H-M   'P 1'
#
loop_
_entity.id
_entity.type
_entity.pdbx_description
1 polymer ?
#
loop_
_entity_poly.entity_id
_entity_poly.type
_entity_poly.pdbx_seq_one_letter_code
_entity_poly.pdbx_strand_id
1 'polypeptide(L)' 'MIGPERSLSCAVPHALPNKAILNVIINGFRSYREQTVVEPFSARHNVIVGRNGSGKSN' A
#
# COMPACT_ATOMS: atom_id res chain seq x y z
N MET A 1 -17.84 -49.74 1.47
CA MET A 1 -17.73 -48.92 2.70
C MET A 1 -17.62 -47.47 2.28
N ILE A 2 -18.68 -46.69 2.45
CA ILE A 2 -18.64 -45.22 2.36
C ILE A 2 -18.66 -44.74 3.81
N GLY A 3 -17.65 -43.97 4.23
CA GLY A 3 -17.59 -43.40 5.57
C GLY A 3 -16.26 -42.67 5.81
N PRO A 4 -16.25 -41.61 6.63
CA PRO A 4 -15.94 -40.28 6.13
C PRO A 4 -14.82 -39.61 6.92
N GLU A 5 -13.84 -39.01 6.25
CA GLU A 5 -13.08 -37.91 6.85
C GLU A 5 -12.59 -36.99 5.74
N ARG A 6 -13.50 -36.13 5.28
CA ARG A 6 -13.06 -34.84 4.76
C ARG A 6 -12.55 -34.07 5.96
N SER A 7 -11.26 -34.21 6.22
CA SER A 7 -10.48 -33.29 7.04
C SER A 7 -10.78 -31.89 6.52
N LEU A 8 -11.71 -31.22 7.19
CA LEU A 8 -11.84 -29.77 7.11
C LEU A 8 -10.62 -29.26 7.88
N SER A 9 -9.45 -29.31 7.25
CA SER A 9 -8.31 -28.54 7.71
C SER A 9 -8.81 -27.11 7.73
N CYS A 10 -8.92 -26.56 8.92
CA CYS A 10 -9.04 -25.14 9.16
C CYS A 10 -8.15 -24.41 8.15
N ALA A 11 -8.77 -23.85 7.12
CA ALA A 11 -8.07 -23.03 6.15
C ALA A 11 -7.62 -21.82 6.96
N VAL A 12 -6.39 -21.87 7.48
CA VAL A 12 -5.70 -20.71 8.01
C VAL A 12 -5.80 -19.70 6.88
N PRO A 13 -6.54 -18.58 7.03
CA PRO A 13 -6.64 -17.62 5.96
C PRO A 13 -5.21 -17.23 5.64
N HIS A 14 -4.79 -17.64 4.44
CA HIS A 14 -3.47 -17.40 3.91
C HIS A 14 -3.25 -15.90 4.09
N ALA A 15 -2.36 -15.53 5.03
CA ALA A 15 -2.22 -14.16 5.49
C ALA A 15 -2.17 -13.27 4.25
N LEU A 16 -3.12 -12.34 4.14
CA LEU A 16 -3.20 -11.46 2.97
C LEU A 16 -1.80 -10.84 2.79
N PRO A 17 -1.23 -10.86 1.57
CA PRO A 17 0.08 -10.28 1.35
C PRO A 17 0.06 -8.85 1.89
N ASN A 18 1.04 -8.51 2.72
CA ASN A 18 1.15 -7.21 3.36
C ASN A 18 0.85 -6.11 2.32
N LYS A 19 -0.30 -5.45 2.48
CA LYS A 19 -0.78 -4.46 1.51
C LYS A 19 0.14 -3.25 1.56
N ALA A 20 0.94 -3.06 0.52
CA ALA A 20 1.81 -1.90 0.36
C ALA A 20 1.11 -0.82 -0.49
N ILE A 21 1.38 0.45 -0.18
CA ILE A 21 1.04 1.56 -1.06
C ILE A 21 2.02 1.50 -2.23
N LEU A 22 1.52 1.52 -3.47
CA LEU A 22 2.36 1.44 -4.66
C LEU A 22 2.62 2.81 -5.25
N ASN A 23 1.60 3.66 -5.37
CA ASN A 23 1.68 4.95 -6.02
C ASN A 23 0.73 5.96 -5.37
N VAL A 24 1.03 7.26 -5.53
CA VAL A 24 0.19 8.37 -5.07
C VAL A 24 0.06 9.39 -6.21
N ILE A 25 -1.18 9.81 -6.47
CA ILE A 25 -1.51 10.89 -7.40
C ILE A 25 -2.16 12.00 -6.60
N ILE A 26 -1.57 13.20 -6.63
CA ILE A 26 -2.08 14.38 -5.94
C ILE A 26 -2.49 15.40 -6.99
N ASN A 27 -3.72 15.90 -6.92
CA ASN A 27 -4.22 16.93 -7.83
C ASN A 27 -5.15 17.89 -7.09
N GLY A 28 -4.92 19.20 -7.22
CA GLY A 28 -5.75 20.24 -6.62
C GLY A 28 -5.73 20.30 -5.09
N PHE A 29 -4.69 19.79 -4.42
CA PHE A 29 -4.61 19.76 -2.96
C PHE A 29 -3.54 20.70 -2.40
N ARG A 30 -3.97 21.72 -1.64
CA ARG A 30 -3.09 22.73 -1.02
C ARG A 30 -2.08 23.30 -2.02
N SER A 31 -0.79 23.00 -1.83
CA SER A 31 0.31 23.46 -2.69
C SER A 31 0.45 22.64 -3.97
N TYR A 32 -0.17 21.46 -4.07
CA TYR A 32 -0.17 20.60 -5.25
C TYR A 32 -1.31 21.00 -6.20
N ARG A 33 -1.15 22.16 -6.86
CA ARG A 33 -2.13 22.69 -7.82
C ARG A 33 -2.18 21.87 -9.11
N GLU A 34 -1.03 21.37 -9.54
CA GLU A 34 -0.88 20.52 -10.71
C GLU A 34 -0.79 19.04 -10.30
N GLN A 35 -1.11 18.14 -11.23
CA GLN A 35 -1.04 16.72 -10.99
C GLN A 35 0.40 16.30 -10.71
N THR A 36 0.64 15.80 -9.50
CA THR A 36 1.93 15.23 -9.10
C THR A 36 1.78 13.72 -8.98
N VAL A 37 2.59 12.99 -9.74
CA VAL A 37 2.67 11.53 -9.64
C VAL A 37 3.94 11.19 -8.87
N VAL A 38 3.79 10.57 -7.71
CA VAL A 38 4.92 10.06 -6.93
C VAL A 38 5.22 8.64 -7.42
N GLU A 39 6.49 8.42 -7.79
CA GLU A 39 7.06 7.16 -8.25
C GLU A 39 6.78 5.96 -7.33
N PRO A 40 6.94 4.72 -7.82
CA PRO A 40 6.54 3.54 -7.08
C PRO A 40 7.29 3.41 -5.76
N PHE A 41 6.54 3.24 -4.67
CA PHE A 41 7.08 3.06 -3.34
C PHE A 41 7.68 1.66 -3.17
N SER A 42 8.76 1.59 -2.39
CA SER A 42 9.29 0.34 -1.86
C SER A 42 8.30 -0.27 -0.88
N ALA A 43 8.09 -1.59 -0.96
CA ALA A 43 7.24 -2.31 -0.02
C ALA A 43 7.81 -2.38 1.40
N ARG A 44 9.07 -1.96 1.62
CA ARG A 44 9.76 -2.08 2.91
C ARG A 44 9.90 -0.76 3.65
N HIS A 45 10.55 0.23 3.02
CA HIS A 45 10.83 1.51 3.66
C HIS A 45 10.96 2.61 2.61
N ASN A 46 10.37 3.76 2.89
CA ASN A 46 10.37 4.92 2.01
C ASN A 46 10.75 6.16 2.81
N VAL A 47 11.52 7.05 2.19
CA VAL A 47 11.95 8.31 2.79
C VAL A 47 11.53 9.45 1.87
N ILE A 48 10.77 10.41 2.42
CA ILE A 48 10.32 11.59 1.69
C ILE A 48 11.22 12.77 2.08
N VAL A 49 11.91 13.36 1.11
CA VAL A 49 12.87 14.46 1.32
C VAL A 49 12.49 15.69 0.51
N GLY A 50 13.01 16.85 0.91
CA GLY A 50 12.81 18.12 0.19
C GLY A 50 13.10 19.34 1.06
N ARG A 51 13.25 20.50 0.42
CA ARG A 51 13.49 21.80 1.09
C ARG A 51 12.39 22.13 2.11
N ASN A 52 12.68 23.01 3.07
CA ASN A 52 11.66 23.55 3.97
C ASN A 52 10.60 24.31 3.15
N GLY A 53 9.32 24.09 3.45
CA GLY A 53 8.19 24.67 2.70
C GLY A 53 7.81 23.93 1.40
N SER A 54 8.47 22.83 1.03
CA SER A 54 8.17 22.07 -0.20
C SER A 54 6.83 21.32 -0.21
N GLY A 55 6.11 21.28 0.91
CA GLY A 55 4.80 20.63 1.01
C GLY A 55 4.81 19.15 1.40
N LYS A 56 5.98 18.57 1.72
CA LYS A 56 6.14 17.15 2.11
C LYS A 56 5.33 16.67 3.34
N SER A 57 4.75 17.58 4.15
CA SER A 57 3.88 17.25 5.29
C SER A 57 2.38 17.31 4.96
N ASN A 58 2.03 17.79 3.77
CA ASN A 58 0.66 17.77 3.26
C ASN A 58 0.27 16.33 2.91
#